data_AF-K1Z9Z6-F1
#
_entry.id   AF-K1Z9Z6-F1
#
_cell.length_a   1.000
_cell.length_b   1.000
_cell.length_c   1.000
_cell.angle_alpha   90.00
_cell.angle_beta   90.00
_cell.angle_gamma   90.00
#
_symmetry.space_group_name_H-M   'P 1'
#
loop_
_entity.id
_entity.type
_entity.pdbx_description
1 polymer ?
#
loop_
_entity_poly.entity_id
_entity_poly.type
_entity_poly.pdbx_seq_one_letter_code
_entity_poly.pdbx_strand_id
1 'polypeptide(L)'
;EYMEKMRKFAYEHGFVESIFGRRLYTPDVKAKNFARRAAAERAAINAPIQGSAADVMKIAMIDIDSWLRKCDFKIAMVMQVHDELVFEVDEKHVDFATTEIKNRMEKAVELEVPVVVDVGMGNNWGEAH
;
A
#
# COMPACT_ATOMS: atom_id res chain seq x y z
N GLU A 1 -7.48 -0.82 22.88
CA GLU A 1 -6.54 -1.96 22.85
C GLU A 1 -5.38 -1.79 21.86
N TYR A 2 -5.61 -1.80 20.54
CA TYR A 2 -4.52 -1.67 19.53
C TYR A 2 -3.61 -0.44 19.72
N MET A 3 -4.20 0.76 19.86
CA MET A 3 -3.42 2.01 20.00
C MET A 3 -2.52 2.02 21.26
N GLU A 4 -2.99 1.44 22.35
CA GLU A 4 -2.20 1.32 23.59
C GLU A 4 -1.09 0.28 23.43
N LYS A 5 -1.40 -0.86 22.82
CA LYS A 5 -0.41 -1.90 22.49
C LYS A 5 0.73 -1.33 21.64
N MET A 6 0.41 -0.57 20.59
CA MET A 6 1.44 0.02 19.72
C MET A 6 2.31 1.07 20.43
N ARG A 7 1.70 1.93 21.25
CA ARG A 7 2.45 2.91 22.06
C ARG A 7 3.40 2.21 23.05
N LYS A 8 2.91 1.18 23.74
CA LYS A 8 3.72 0.38 24.67
C LYS A 8 4.86 -0.33 23.95
N PHE A 9 4.57 -0.99 22.83
CA PHE A 9 5.59 -1.68 22.02
C PHE A 9 6.69 -0.71 21.55
N ALA A 10 6.30 0.44 21.01
CA ALA A 10 7.23 1.48 20.57
C ALA A 10 8.11 1.97 21.72
N TYR A 11 7.53 2.18 22.91
CA TYR A 11 8.28 2.58 24.10
C TYR A 11 9.28 1.52 24.55
N GLU A 12 8.90 0.25 24.53
CA GLU A 12 9.77 -0.86 24.95
C GLU A 12 10.90 -1.11 23.96
N HIS A 13 10.61 -1.14 22.66
CA HIS A 13 11.53 -1.61 21.62
C HIS A 13 12.22 -0.47 20.84
N GLY A 14 11.69 0.75 20.87
CA GLY A 14 12.24 1.90 20.14
C GLY A 14 11.93 1.90 18.64
N PHE A 15 11.05 1.01 18.17
CA PHE A 15 10.55 0.97 16.80
C PHE A 15 9.15 0.34 16.75
N VAL A 16 8.50 0.45 15.60
CA VAL A 16 7.29 -0.30 15.22
C VAL A 16 7.47 -0.91 13.83
N GLU A 17 6.66 -1.91 13.48
CA GLU A 17 6.81 -2.68 12.24
C GLU A 17 5.50 -2.75 11.45
N SER A 18 5.59 -2.80 10.12
CA SER A 18 4.49 -3.28 9.26
C SER A 18 4.30 -4.79 9.43
N ILE A 19 3.20 -5.34 8.90
CA ILE A 19 2.96 -6.79 8.90
C ILE A 19 4.02 -7.58 8.10
N PHE A 20 4.77 -6.90 7.22
CA PHE A 20 5.90 -7.47 6.47
C PHE A 20 7.27 -7.17 7.09
N GLY A 21 7.31 -6.62 8.30
CA GLY A 21 8.56 -6.41 9.06
C GLY A 21 9.32 -5.14 8.73
N ARG A 22 8.74 -4.21 7.93
CA ARG A 22 9.37 -2.90 7.68
C ARG A 22 9.34 -2.06 8.95
N ARG A 23 10.50 -1.61 9.42
CA ARG A 23 10.63 -0.83 10.67
C ARG A 23 10.52 0.68 10.46
N LEU A 24 9.83 1.34 11.38
CA LEU A 24 10.00 2.76 11.68
C LEU A 24 10.55 2.92 13.10
N TYR A 25 11.72 3.51 13.23
CA TYR A 25 12.31 3.83 14.54
C TYR A 25 11.63 5.04 15.17
N THR A 26 11.35 4.95 16.47
CA THR A 26 10.59 5.95 17.24
C THR A 26 11.43 6.52 18.38
N PRO A 27 12.59 7.15 18.10
CA PRO A 27 13.54 7.61 19.13
C PRO A 27 12.92 8.59 20.13
N ASP A 28 11.88 9.31 19.70
CA ASP A 28 11.22 10.36 20.46
C ASP A 28 10.07 9.89 21.34
N VAL A 29 9.74 8.60 21.33
CA VAL A 29 8.67 8.04 22.19
C VAL A 29 9.00 8.16 23.69
N LYS A 30 10.27 8.37 24.03
CA LYS A 30 10.76 8.64 25.40
C LYS A 30 11.11 10.11 25.64
N ALA A 31 10.80 11.01 24.71
CA ALA A 31 11.15 12.42 24.84
C ALA A 31 10.49 13.04 26.08
N LYS A 32 11.26 13.88 26.79
CA LYS A 32 10.74 14.69 27.91
C LYS A 32 9.79 15.78 27.42
N ASN A 33 10.03 16.30 26.21
CA ASN A 33 9.14 17.26 25.56
C ASN A 33 7.83 16.56 25.17
N PHE A 34 6.72 17.02 25.73
CA PHE A 34 5.40 16.41 25.54
C PHE A 34 4.97 16.41 24.07
N ALA A 35 5.10 17.52 23.34
CA ALA A 35 4.69 17.62 21.95
C ALA A 35 5.47 16.65 21.05
N ARG A 36 6.79 16.55 21.28
CA ARG A 36 7.67 15.63 20.55
C ARG A 36 7.30 14.17 20.80
N ARG A 37 7.06 13.81 22.07
CA ARG A 37 6.60 12.47 22.45
C ARG A 37 5.24 12.14 21.85
N ALA A 38 4.27 13.05 21.92
CA ALA A 38 2.94 12.85 21.37
C ALA A 38 2.95 12.69 19.83
N ALA A 39 3.84 13.39 19.13
CA ALA A 39 4.04 13.18 17.70
C ALA A 39 4.61 11.78 17.39
N ALA A 40 5.61 11.34 18.17
CA ALA A 40 6.20 10.01 18.02
C ALA A 40 5.20 8.88 18.33
N GLU A 41 4.36 9.05 19.36
CA GLU A 41 3.29 8.09 19.68
C GLU A 41 2.25 7.99 18.57
N ARG A 42 1.85 9.12 17.96
CA ARG A 42 0.95 9.10 16.79
C ARG A 42 1.59 8.40 15.59
N ALA A 43 2.87 8.67 15.32
CA ALA A 43 3.61 7.98 14.26
C ALA A 43 3.70 6.47 14.55
N ALA A 44 3.93 6.06 15.79
CA ALA A 44 4.00 4.65 16.19
C ALA A 44 2.68 3.89 15.94
N ILE A 45 1.54 4.56 16.07
CA ILE A 45 0.22 3.97 15.80
C ILE A 45 -0.03 3.84 14.30
N ASN A 46 0.33 4.88 13.52
CA ASN A 46 -0.01 4.98 12.10
C ASN A 46 0.97 4.23 11.19
N ALA A 47 2.25 4.19 11.54
CA ALA A 47 3.29 3.63 10.69
C ALA A 47 3.12 2.14 10.37
N PRO A 48 2.67 1.27 11.30
CA PRO A 48 2.34 -0.11 10.97
C PRO A 48 1.25 -0.21 9.89
N ILE A 49 0.20 0.60 10.01
CA ILE A 49 -0.96 0.58 9.09
C ILE A 49 -0.54 1.08 7.70
N GLN A 50 0.04 2.28 7.64
CA GLN A 50 0.48 2.90 6.39
C GLN A 50 1.62 2.12 5.74
N GLY A 51 2.57 1.65 6.54
CA GLY A 51 3.68 0.82 6.09
C GLY A 51 3.19 -0.48 5.48
N SER A 52 2.21 -1.14 6.12
CA SER A 52 1.62 -2.38 5.58
C SER A 52 0.90 -2.12 4.26
N ALA A 53 0.08 -1.06 4.16
CA ALA A 53 -0.56 -0.71 2.89
C ALA A 53 0.47 -0.42 1.78
N ALA A 54 1.55 0.30 2.10
CA ALA A 54 2.62 0.57 1.15
C ALA A 54 3.38 -0.70 0.74
N ASP A 55 3.52 -1.68 1.64
CA ASP A 55 4.13 -2.97 1.33
C ASP A 55 3.23 -3.80 0.41
N VAL A 56 1.92 -3.88 0.69
CA VAL A 56 0.94 -4.55 -0.18
C VAL A 56 0.96 -3.96 -1.59
N MET A 57 0.89 -2.62 -1.70
CA MET A 57 0.94 -1.93 -2.98
C MET A 57 2.20 -2.28 -3.77
N LYS A 58 3.37 -2.28 -3.12
CA LYS A 58 4.63 -2.64 -3.80
C LYS A 58 4.68 -4.09 -4.24
N ILE A 59 4.15 -5.01 -3.44
CA ILE A 59 4.05 -6.42 -3.82
C ILE A 59 3.16 -6.56 -5.06
N ALA A 60 2.00 -5.91 -5.08
CA ALA A 60 1.11 -5.88 -6.23
C ALA A 60 1.80 -5.30 -7.48
N MET A 61 2.49 -4.17 -7.35
CA MET A 61 3.22 -3.54 -8.45
C MET A 61 4.28 -4.46 -9.06
N ILE A 62 5.03 -5.19 -8.23
CA ILE A 62 6.07 -6.13 -8.71
C ILE A 62 5.44 -7.31 -9.44
N ASP A 63 4.36 -7.87 -8.92
CA ASP A 63 3.64 -8.97 -9.59
C ASP A 63 3.05 -8.53 -10.93
N ILE A 64 2.42 -7.35 -10.97
CA ILE A 64 1.87 -6.78 -12.18
C ILE A 64 2.97 -6.49 -13.19
N ASP A 65 4.09 -5.86 -12.81
CA ASP A 65 5.22 -5.62 -13.73
C ASP A 65 5.78 -6.92 -14.33
N SER A 66 5.90 -7.97 -13.50
CA SER A 66 6.30 -9.31 -13.95
C SER A 66 5.34 -9.92 -14.97
N TRP A 67 4.03 -9.72 -14.78
CA TRP A 67 3.00 -10.14 -15.73
C TRP A 67 3.00 -9.30 -17.01
N LEU A 68 3.10 -7.97 -16.91
CA LEU A 68 3.16 -7.05 -18.03
C LEU A 68 4.29 -7.39 -19.00
N ARG A 69 5.46 -7.79 -18.48
CA ARG A 69 6.61 -8.23 -19.30
C ARG A 69 6.36 -9.49 -20.12
N LYS A 70 5.31 -10.27 -19.80
CA LYS A 70 4.94 -11.53 -20.47
C LYS A 70 3.71 -11.36 -21.36
N CYS A 71 3.04 -10.20 -21.33
CA CYS A 71 1.90 -9.93 -22.18
C CYS A 71 2.32 -9.74 -23.64
N ASP A 72 1.51 -10.27 -24.56
CA ASP A 72 1.76 -10.16 -26.00
C ASP A 72 1.42 -8.77 -26.57
N PHE A 73 0.80 -7.91 -25.77
CA PHE A 73 0.43 -6.54 -26.12
C PHE A 73 0.83 -5.57 -25.00
N LYS A 74 0.94 -4.30 -25.37
CA LYS A 74 1.47 -3.27 -24.48
C LYS A 74 0.38 -2.75 -23.55
N ILE A 75 0.60 -2.93 -22.25
CA ILE A 75 -0.07 -2.20 -21.17
C ILE A 75 1.03 -1.46 -20.39
N ALA A 76 0.83 -0.18 -20.10
CA ALA A 76 1.80 0.61 -19.35
C ALA A 76 1.24 1.00 -17.98
N MET A 77 1.93 0.63 -16.90
CA MET A 77 1.70 1.21 -15.58
C MET A 77 2.36 2.59 -15.55
N VAL A 78 1.56 3.66 -15.57
CA VAL A 78 2.06 5.02 -15.76
C VAL A 78 2.26 5.78 -14.46
N MET A 79 1.41 5.55 -13.45
CA MET A 79 1.48 6.25 -12.18
C MET A 79 1.06 5.36 -11.00
N GLN A 80 1.57 5.71 -9.83
CA GLN A 80 1.12 5.23 -8.53
C GLN A 80 0.83 6.45 -7.66
N VAL A 81 -0.40 6.56 -7.14
CA VAL A 81 -0.83 7.70 -6.30
C VAL A 81 -1.66 7.17 -5.15
N HIS A 82 -1.25 7.43 -3.91
CA HIS A 82 -1.91 6.90 -2.71
C HIS A 82 -2.04 5.37 -2.73
N ASP A 83 -3.25 4.87 -2.93
CA ASP A 83 -3.66 3.46 -3.01
C ASP A 83 -4.12 3.07 -4.44
N GLU A 84 -3.85 3.91 -5.43
CA GLU A 84 -4.22 3.74 -6.83
C GLU A 84 -3.01 3.44 -7.73
N LEU A 85 -3.25 2.61 -8.75
CA LEU A 85 -2.36 2.40 -9.88
C LEU A 85 -3.07 2.81 -11.18
N VAL A 86 -2.42 3.67 -11.96
CA VAL A 86 -2.96 4.16 -13.23
C VAL A 86 -2.27 3.46 -14.38
N PHE A 87 -3.06 3.02 -15.35
CA PHE A 87 -2.58 2.28 -16.52
C PHE A 87 -3.05 2.93 -17.83
N GLU A 88 -2.21 2.84 -18.86
CA GLU A 88 -2.61 3.05 -20.24
C GLU A 88 -2.73 1.69 -20.93
N VAL A 89 -3.89 1.46 -21.57
CA VAL A 89 -4.25 0.19 -22.21
C VAL A 89 -4.87 0.49 -23.57
N ASP A 90 -4.53 -0.30 -24.60
CA ASP A 90 -5.24 -0.26 -25.89
C ASP A 90 -6.69 -0.72 -25.70
N GLU A 91 -7.66 0.04 -26.22
CA GLU A 91 -9.10 -0.18 -26.07
C GLU A 91 -9.53 -1.64 -26.31
N LYS A 92 -8.88 -2.34 -27.25
CA LYS A 92 -9.18 -3.74 -27.59
C LYS A 92 -8.87 -4.74 -26.48
N HIS A 93 -8.04 -4.35 -25.51
CA HIS A 93 -7.53 -5.22 -24.45
C HIS A 93 -7.96 -4.80 -23.05
N VAL A 94 -8.78 -3.76 -22.96
CA VAL A 94 -9.17 -3.13 -21.72
C VAL A 94 -9.88 -4.11 -20.76
N ASP A 95 -10.85 -4.90 -21.23
CA ASP A 95 -11.56 -5.87 -20.36
C ASP A 95 -10.63 -6.93 -19.76
N PHE A 96 -9.69 -7.43 -20.58
CA PHE A 96 -8.70 -8.41 -20.15
C PHE A 96 -7.73 -7.80 -19.14
N ALA A 97 -7.20 -6.61 -19.44
CA ALA A 97 -6.27 -5.91 -18.57
C ALA A 97 -6.90 -5.61 -17.21
N THR A 98 -8.13 -5.09 -17.20
CA THR A 98 -8.90 -4.81 -15.99
C THR A 98 -9.06 -6.06 -15.12
N THR A 99 -9.46 -7.18 -15.73
CA THR A 99 -9.65 -8.45 -15.00
C THR A 99 -8.35 -8.94 -14.36
N GLU A 100 -7.26 -8.96 -15.13
CA GLU A 100 -5.97 -9.44 -14.64
C GLU A 100 -5.35 -8.51 -13.59
N ILE A 101 -5.37 -7.19 -13.82
CA ILE A 101 -4.83 -6.21 -12.87
C ILE A 101 -5.58 -6.28 -11.55
N LYS A 102 -6.92 -6.27 -11.59
CA LYS A 102 -7.77 -6.38 -10.38
C LYS A 102 -7.44 -7.66 -9.60
N ASN A 103 -7.45 -8.80 -10.28
CA ASN A 103 -7.16 -10.10 -9.66
C ASN A 103 -5.77 -10.14 -9.01
N ARG A 104 -4.75 -9.54 -9.65
CA ARG A 104 -3.39 -9.48 -9.11
C ARG A 104 -3.26 -8.57 -7.91
N MET A 105 -3.92 -7.41 -7.93
CA MET A 105 -3.92 -6.49 -6.80
C MET A 105 -4.65 -7.09 -5.58
N GLU A 106 -5.83 -7.69 -5.79
CA GLU A 106 -6.61 -8.30 -4.70
C GLU A 106 -5.92 -9.54 -4.09
N LYS A 107 -5.13 -10.26 -4.89
CA LYS A 107 -4.37 -11.45 -4.45
C LYS A 107 -2.90 -11.18 -4.15
N ALA A 108 -2.48 -9.91 -4.12
CA ALA A 108 -1.09 -9.56 -3.88
C ALA A 108 -0.59 -10.13 -2.53
N VAL A 109 -1.47 -10.19 -1.54
CA VAL A 109 -1.20 -10.70 -0.20
C VAL A 109 -2.41 -11.46 0.35
N GLU A 110 -2.16 -12.44 1.22
CA GLU A 110 -3.22 -13.13 1.97
C GLU A 110 -3.42 -12.42 3.32
N LEU A 111 -4.64 -11.95 3.57
CA LEU A 111 -5.06 -11.28 4.80
C LEU A 111 -6.35 -11.91 5.31
N GLU A 112 -6.61 -11.82 6.61
CA GLU A 112 -7.87 -12.32 7.20
C GLU A 112 -9.11 -11.61 6.64
N VAL A 113 -8.94 -10.36 6.18
CA VAL A 113 -9.97 -9.58 5.49
C VAL A 113 -9.51 -9.37 4.05
N PRO A 114 -10.35 -9.68 3.04
CA PRO A 114 -9.95 -9.58 1.64
C PRO A 114 -9.68 -8.12 1.24
N VAL A 115 -8.64 -7.93 0.42
CA VAL A 115 -8.40 -6.66 -0.28
C VAL A 115 -9.40 -6.56 -1.43
N VAL A 116 -10.04 -5.40 -1.57
CA VAL A 116 -10.99 -5.11 -2.65
C VAL A 116 -10.39 -4.03 -3.54
N VAL A 117 -10.51 -4.21 -4.85
CA VAL A 117 -10.04 -3.22 -5.83
C VAL A 117 -11.19 -2.78 -6.71
N ASP A 118 -11.44 -1.47 -6.69
CA ASP A 118 -12.33 -0.79 -7.61
C ASP A 118 -11.55 -0.40 -8.87
N VAL A 119 -12.22 -0.48 -10.02
CA VAL A 119 -11.62 -0.14 -11.31
C VAL A 119 -12.55 0.84 -12.03
N GLY A 120 -12.01 2.00 -12.38
CA GLY A 120 -12.64 2.97 -13.27
C GLY A 120 -11.86 3.09 -14.59
N MET A 121 -12.55 3.57 -15.62
CA MET A 121 -12.07 3.57 -17.00
C MET A 121 -12.53 4.86 -17.67
N GLY A 122 -11.65 5.49 -18.44
CA GLY A 122 -11.96 6.77 -19.09
C GLY A 122 -10.87 7.21 -20.05
N ASN A 123 -11.14 8.25 -20.83
CA ASN A 123 -10.18 8.79 -21.80
C ASN A 123 -9.13 9.69 -21.14
N ASN A 124 -9.36 10.05 -19.88
CA ASN A 124 -8.44 10.79 -19.04
C ASN A 124 -8.61 10.33 -17.59
N TRP A 125 -7.64 10.70 -16.75
CA TRP A 125 -7.62 10.27 -15.35
C TRP A 125 -8.87 10.71 -14.57
N GLY A 126 -9.42 11.90 -14.86
CA GLY A 126 -10.63 12.39 -14.18
C GLY A 126 -11.93 11.66 -14.53
N GLU A 127 -11.96 10.93 -15.65
CA GLU A 127 -13.07 10.04 -16.02
C GLU A 127 -12.88 8.62 -15.46
N ALA A 128 -11.62 8.23 -15.23
CA ALA A 128 -11.25 6.88 -14.77
C ALA A 128 -11.16 6.76 -13.24
N HIS A 129 -11.09 7.88 -12.52
CA HIS A 129 -11.11 7.96 -11.06
C HIS A 129 -12.55 8.03 -10.54
#